data_AF-A0A965K1T2-F1
#
_entry.id   AF-A0A965K1T2-F1
#
_cell.length_a   1.000
_cell.length_b   1.000
_cell.length_c   1.000
_cell.angle_alpha   90.00
_cell.angle_beta   90.00
_cell.angle_gamma   90.00
#
_symmetry.space_group_name_H-M   'P 1'
#
loop_
_entity.id
_entity.type
_entity.pdbx_description
1 polymer ?
#
loop_
_entity_poly.entity_id
_entity_poly.type
_entity_poly.pdbx_seq_one_letter_code
_entity_poly.pdbx_strand_id
1 'polypeptide(L)'
;MLIDQKDRRYLISLRPGASFHTHAGIVQHDDIIGCVEGDSVDGSTGRPFLVLRPMLSDVVLKMPRGAQVIYPKDLGAILMAADIGPGMKVLEAGIGSGALSMTILRAGALITGYEIREDFAQRAKDNVTAMLGEDVHYDIHIRDVTEGIDGTDFDRVV
;
A
#
# COMPACT_ATOMS: atom_id res chain seq x y z
N MET A 1 3.78 7.28 9.61
CA MET A 1 4.72 6.25 10.09
C MET A 1 5.40 6.81 11.32
N LEU A 2 5.53 6.02 12.38
CA LEU A 2 6.34 6.38 13.55
C LEU A 2 7.60 5.51 13.58
N ILE A 3 8.74 6.12 13.89
CA ILE A 3 9.99 5.41 14.11
C ILE A 3 10.49 5.72 15.52
N ASP A 4 10.71 4.69 16.34
CA ASP A 4 11.28 4.87 17.67
C ASP A 4 12.82 4.85 17.67
N GLN A 5 13.43 5.16 18.82
CA GLN A 5 14.89 5.18 19.00
C GLN A 5 15.59 3.83 18.74
N LYS A 6 14.85 2.73 18.59
CA LYS A 6 15.40 1.41 18.23
C LYS A 6 15.12 1.06 16.75
N ASP A 7 14.84 2.07 15.94
CA ASP A 7 14.49 1.96 14.52
C ASP A 7 13.26 1.09 14.22
N ARG A 8 12.39 0.86 15.22
CA ARG A 8 11.16 0.12 14.98
C ARG A 8 10.13 1.03 14.35
N ARG A 9 9.57 0.53 13.25
CA ARG A 9 8.64 1.27 12.40
C ARG A 9 7.21 0.85 12.69
N TYR A 10 6.31 1.81 12.85
CA TYR A 10 4.89 1.59 13.11
C TYR A 10 4.05 2.31 12.06
N LEU A 11 3.35 1.53 11.23
CA LEU A 11 2.38 2.05 10.28
C LEU A 11 1.05 2.20 11.00
N ILE A 12 0.54 3.44 11.05
CA ILE A 12 -0.70 3.77 11.75
C ILE A 12 -1.57 4.67 10.87
N SER A 13 -2.88 4.52 11.00
CA SER A 13 -3.86 5.43 10.43
C SER A 13 -4.27 6.44 11.49
N LEU A 14 -4.00 7.71 11.24
CA LEU A 14 -4.34 8.78 12.17
C LEU A 14 -5.85 9.00 12.21
N ARG A 15 -6.36 9.22 13.43
CA ARG A 15 -7.77 9.51 13.72
C ARG A 15 -7.80 10.49 14.89
N PRO A 16 -8.51 11.63 14.79
CA PRO A 16 -8.60 12.59 15.88
C PRO A 16 -9.08 11.94 17.19
N GLY A 17 -8.49 12.31 18.32
CA GLY A 17 -8.81 11.79 19.65
C GLY A 17 -8.45 10.33 19.92
N ALA A 18 -7.81 9.64 18.96
CA ALA A 18 -7.30 8.28 19.18
C ALA A 18 -5.85 8.28 19.65
N SER A 19 -5.42 7.15 20.21
CA SER A 19 -4.07 6.92 20.69
C SER A 19 -3.44 5.69 20.02
N PHE A 20 -2.12 5.74 19.84
CA PHE A 20 -1.33 4.60 19.39
C PHE A 20 -0.54 4.02 20.56
N HIS A 21 -0.71 2.72 20.81
CA HIS A 21 -0.12 2.03 21.96
C HIS A 21 1.05 1.14 21.51
N THR A 22 2.20 1.32 22.16
CA THR A 22 3.35 0.43 22.00
C THR A 22 4.00 0.13 23.34
N HIS A 23 4.88 -0.86 23.36
CA HIS A 23 5.73 -1.14 24.51
C HIS A 23 6.77 -0.02 24.78
N ALA A 24 6.96 0.93 23.85
CA ALA A 24 7.81 2.10 24.06
C ALA A 24 7.04 3.29 24.68
N GLY A 25 5.70 3.24 24.71
CA GLY A 25 4.83 4.28 25.23
C GLY A 25 3.57 4.46 24.38
N ILE A 26 2.72 5.38 24.82
CA ILE A 26 1.50 5.81 24.12
C ILE A 26 1.79 7.14 23.41
N VAL A 27 1.35 7.29 22.17
CA VAL A 27 1.40 8.54 21.40
C VAL A 27 -0.02 8.95 21.04
N GLN A 28 -0.44 10.18 21.34
CA GLN A 28 -1.75 10.66 20.91
C GLN A 28 -1.71 11.00 19.41
N HIS A 29 -2.75 10.65 18.67
CA HIS A 29 -2.81 10.99 17.25
C HIS A 29 -2.87 12.50 17.05
N ASP A 30 -3.51 13.22 17.96
CA ASP A 30 -3.63 14.68 17.90
C ASP A 30 -2.26 15.38 18.01
N ASP A 31 -1.26 14.73 18.64
CA ASP A 31 0.11 15.24 18.68
C ASP A 31 0.83 15.10 17.33
N ILE A 32 0.33 14.24 16.44
CA ILE A 32 0.90 13.96 15.11
C ILE A 32 0.15 14.74 14.02
N ILE A 33 -1.16 14.93 14.20
CA ILE A 33 -2.00 15.62 13.22
C ILE A 33 -1.55 17.09 13.13
N GLY A 34 -1.11 17.50 11.94
CA GLY A 34 -0.60 18.86 11.70
C GLY A 34 0.93 18.97 11.77
N CYS A 35 1.64 17.94 12.24
CA CYS A 35 3.09 17.86 12.12
C CYS A 35 3.54 17.80 10.66
N VAL A 36 4.76 18.27 10.42
CA VAL A 36 5.45 18.08 9.15
C VAL A 36 6.32 16.82 9.19
N GLU A 37 6.62 16.29 8.02
CA GLU A 37 7.51 15.14 7.90
C GLU A 37 8.90 15.48 8.45
N GLY A 38 9.40 14.62 9.35
CA GLY A 38 10.67 14.81 10.05
C GLY A 38 10.51 15.33 11.48
N ASP A 39 9.31 15.74 11.89
CA ASP A 39 9.02 16.14 13.26
C ASP A 39 9.17 14.96 14.24
N SER A 40 9.39 15.29 15.52
CA SER A 40 9.42 14.33 16.61
C SER A 40 8.30 14.62 17.60
N VAL A 41 7.62 13.56 18.04
CA VAL A 41 6.58 13.62 19.08
C VAL A 41 7.00 12.77 20.27
N ASP A 42 6.80 13.26 21.49
CA ASP A 42 7.13 12.51 22.70
C ASP A 42 5.99 11.56 23.06
N GLY A 43 6.32 10.29 23.28
CA GLY A 43 5.39 9.33 23.87
C GLY A 43 5.23 9.53 25.38
N SER A 44 4.24 8.87 25.97
CA SER A 44 3.92 8.93 27.40
C SER A 44 5.06 8.54 28.36
N THR A 45 6.15 7.96 27.86
CA THR A 45 7.36 7.60 28.62
C THR A 45 8.48 8.64 28.49
N GLY A 46 8.24 9.76 27.80
CA GLY A 46 9.24 10.77 27.45
C GLY A 46 10.18 10.35 26.33
N ARG A 47 9.93 9.22 25.66
CA ARG A 47 10.73 8.77 24.51
C ARG A 47 10.19 9.37 23.21
N PRO A 48 11.05 9.97 22.37
CA PRO A 48 10.64 10.55 21.10
C PRO A 48 10.33 9.48 20.05
N PHE A 49 9.39 9.81 19.17
CA PHE A 49 9.07 9.10 17.93
C PHE A 49 9.19 10.05 16.75
N LEU A 50 9.96 9.66 15.74
CA LEU A 50 10.06 10.38 14.48
C LEU A 50 8.81 10.13 13.62
N VAL A 51 8.20 11.21 13.14
CA VAL A 51 7.00 11.21 12.29
C VAL A 51 7.44 11.32 10.83
N LEU A 52 7.16 10.27 10.04
CA LEU A 52 7.44 10.26 8.59
C LEU A 52 6.21 9.84 7.78
N ARG A 53 6.16 10.29 6.52
CA ARG A 53 5.23 9.72 5.56
C ARG A 53 5.76 8.35 5.13
N PRO A 54 4.94 7.29 5.17
CA PRO A 54 5.43 5.96 4.82
C PRO A 54 5.83 5.88 3.34
N MET A 55 6.96 5.21 3.07
CA MET A 55 7.28 4.81 1.70
C MET A 55 6.37 3.64 1.29
N LEU A 56 6.25 3.39 -0.02
CA LEU A 56 5.50 2.22 -0.50
C LEU A 56 6.08 0.91 0.05
N SER A 57 7.41 0.82 0.16
CA SER A 57 8.08 -0.34 0.76
C SER A 57 7.69 -0.55 2.23
N ASP A 58 7.51 0.53 3.00
CA ASP A 58 7.05 0.42 4.38
C ASP A 58 5.60 -0.08 4.45
N VAL A 59 4.74 0.42 3.55
CA VAL A 59 3.33 0.01 3.47
C VAL A 59 3.22 -1.46 3.10
N VAL A 60 3.89 -1.91 2.03
CA VAL A 60 3.87 -3.32 1.60
C VAL A 60 4.30 -4.27 2.73
N LEU A 61 5.26 -3.87 3.55
CA LEU A 61 5.76 -4.68 4.66
C LEU A 61 4.82 -4.74 5.87
N LYS A 62 3.89 -3.79 6.02
CA LYS A 62 3.07 -3.62 7.24
C LYS A 62 1.56 -3.58 7.00
N MET A 63 1.12 -3.50 5.75
CA MET A 63 -0.29 -3.48 5.42
C MET A 63 -0.98 -4.79 5.79
N PRO A 64 -2.30 -4.77 6.08
CA PRO A 64 -3.10 -5.98 6.24
C PRO A 64 -3.01 -6.88 5.00
N ARG A 65 -2.90 -8.19 5.21
CA ARG A 65 -2.73 -9.18 4.13
C ARG A 65 -3.84 -10.20 4.17
N GLY A 66 -4.49 -10.41 3.03
CA GLY A 66 -5.32 -11.59 2.78
C GLY A 66 -4.51 -12.71 2.11
N ALA A 67 -3.60 -12.31 1.22
CA ALA A 67 -2.71 -13.18 0.46
C ALA A 67 -1.24 -12.86 0.78
N GLN A 68 -0.35 -13.78 0.41
CA GLN A 68 1.09 -13.48 0.45
C GLN A 68 1.42 -12.40 -0.57
N VAL A 69 2.21 -11.41 -0.15
CA VAL A 69 2.59 -10.26 -1.00
C VAL A 69 3.93 -10.50 -1.69
N ILE A 70 4.08 -9.91 -2.88
CA ILE A 70 5.38 -9.73 -3.51
C ILE A 70 6.16 -8.67 -2.72
N TYR A 71 7.41 -8.98 -2.37
CA TYR A 71 8.24 -8.10 -1.54
C TYR A 71 8.85 -6.94 -2.35
N PRO A 72 9.20 -5.82 -1.71
CA PRO A 72 9.71 -4.62 -2.40
C PRO A 72 10.86 -4.86 -3.38
N LYS A 73 11.78 -5.79 -3.07
CA LYS A 73 12.89 -6.14 -3.95
C LYS A 73 12.43 -6.67 -5.31
N ASP A 74 11.33 -7.42 -5.33
CA ASP A 74 10.80 -8.05 -6.53
C ASP A 74 9.79 -7.12 -7.22
N LEU A 75 9.07 -6.29 -6.46
CA LEU A 75 8.17 -5.27 -7.02
C LEU A 75 8.90 -4.32 -7.98
N GLY A 76 10.06 -3.79 -7.56
CA GLY A 76 10.88 -2.94 -8.42
C GLY A 76 11.43 -3.68 -9.65
N ALA A 77 11.81 -4.95 -9.49
CA ALA A 77 12.30 -5.78 -10.59
C ALA A 77 11.20 -6.10 -11.60
N ILE A 78 9.98 -6.40 -11.16
CA ILE A 78 8.82 -6.65 -12.02
C ILE A 78 8.45 -5.38 -12.79
N LEU A 79 8.38 -4.23 -12.12
CA LEU A 79 8.07 -2.95 -12.78
C LEU A 79 9.06 -2.66 -13.92
N MET A 80 10.36 -2.89 -13.66
CA MET A 80 11.43 -2.72 -14.65
C MET A 80 11.36 -3.76 -15.76
N ALA A 81 11.21 -5.05 -15.43
CA ALA A 81 11.22 -6.15 -16.40
C ALA A 81 9.98 -6.12 -17.31
N ALA A 82 8.84 -5.72 -16.76
CA ALA A 82 7.61 -5.51 -17.51
C ALA A 82 7.59 -4.16 -18.23
N ASP A 83 8.61 -3.29 -18.08
CA ASP A 83 8.69 -1.99 -18.75
C ASP A 83 7.38 -1.18 -18.61
N ILE A 84 6.89 -1.07 -17.36
CA ILE A 84 5.63 -0.39 -17.04
C ILE A 84 5.89 1.08 -16.77
N GLY A 85 5.11 1.95 -17.41
CA GLY A 85 5.20 3.40 -17.25
C GLY A 85 3.85 4.13 -17.34
N PRO A 86 3.88 5.47 -17.29
CA PRO A 86 2.68 6.28 -17.23
C PRO A 86 1.74 6.07 -18.43
N GLY A 87 0.44 5.94 -18.16
CA GLY A 87 -0.61 5.80 -19.17
C GLY A 87 -0.76 4.40 -19.77
N MET A 88 0.13 3.46 -19.45
CA MET A 88 0.00 2.08 -19.92
C MET A 88 -1.20 1.37 -19.31
N LYS A 89 -1.90 0.56 -20.10
CA LYS A 89 -2.96 -0.34 -19.66
C LYS A 89 -2.35 -1.68 -19.26
N VAL A 90 -2.44 -2.02 -17.99
CA VAL A 90 -1.86 -3.24 -17.43
C VAL A 90 -2.97 -4.17 -16.96
N LEU A 91 -2.95 -5.41 -17.44
CA LEU A 91 -3.74 -6.48 -16.85
C LEU A 91 -2.93 -7.09 -15.70
N GLU A 92 -3.50 -7.13 -14.49
CA GLU A 92 -2.91 -7.83 -13.34
C GLU A 92 -3.81 -9.01 -12.95
N ALA A 93 -3.29 -10.24 -12.96
CA ALA A 93 -4.07 -11.43 -12.62
C ALA A 93 -3.56 -12.13 -11.37
N GLY A 94 -4.40 -12.15 -10.34
CA GLY A 94 -4.03 -12.42 -8.96
C GLY A 94 -3.59 -11.14 -8.25
N ILE A 95 -4.53 -10.23 -7.99
CA ILE A 95 -4.22 -8.94 -7.32
C ILE A 95 -3.86 -9.12 -5.83
N GLY A 96 -4.33 -10.22 -5.20
CA GLY A 96 -3.93 -10.63 -3.86
C GLY A 96 -4.23 -9.58 -2.79
N SER A 97 -3.20 -8.93 -2.25
CA SER A 97 -3.35 -7.86 -1.25
C SER A 97 -2.98 -6.46 -1.78
N GLY A 98 -2.81 -6.31 -3.10
CA GLY A 98 -2.61 -5.02 -3.77
C GLY A 98 -1.18 -4.49 -3.76
N ALA A 99 -0.17 -5.30 -3.41
CA ALA A 99 1.22 -4.83 -3.34
C ALA A 99 1.79 -4.45 -4.71
N LEU A 100 1.58 -5.30 -5.71
CA LEU A 100 2.00 -5.04 -7.08
C LEU A 100 1.09 -3.99 -7.73
N SER A 101 -0.22 -4.07 -7.50
CA SER A 101 -1.19 -3.05 -7.88
C SER A 101 -0.77 -1.62 -7.48
N MET A 102 -0.46 -1.40 -6.19
CA MET A 102 0.00 -0.08 -5.73
C MET A 102 1.31 0.36 -6.39
N THR A 103 2.19 -0.58 -6.74
CA THR A 103 3.46 -0.27 -7.41
C THR A 103 3.22 0.22 -8.84
N ILE A 104 2.35 -0.48 -9.57
CA ILE A 104 1.97 -0.17 -10.96
C ILE A 104 1.19 1.14 -11.05
N LEU A 105 0.18 1.32 -10.18
CA LEU A 105 -0.61 2.56 -10.13
C LEU A 105 0.27 3.77 -9.79
N ARG A 106 1.21 3.61 -8.85
CA ARG A 106 2.16 4.68 -8.50
C ARG A 106 3.13 5.03 -9.63
N ALA A 107 3.40 4.10 -10.56
CA ALA A 107 4.15 4.36 -11.78
C ALA A 107 3.33 5.12 -12.85
N GLY A 108 2.04 5.38 -12.58
CA GLY A 108 1.13 6.11 -13.45
C GLY A 108 0.40 5.25 -14.47
N ALA A 109 0.49 3.93 -14.34
CA ALA A 109 -0.25 2.99 -15.20
C ALA A 109 -1.70 2.81 -14.71
N LEU A 110 -2.53 2.28 -15.61
CA LEU A 110 -3.93 1.98 -15.41
C LEU A 110 -4.07 0.46 -15.24
N ILE A 111 -4.82 0.01 -14.25
CA ILE A 111 -4.99 -1.43 -13.98
C ILE A 111 -6.40 -1.88 -14.31
N THR A 112 -6.49 -2.95 -15.08
CA THR A 112 -7.60 -3.90 -15.04
C THR A 112 -7.11 -5.12 -14.29
N GLY A 113 -7.72 -5.46 -13.16
CA GLY A 113 -7.25 -6.53 -12.28
C GLY A 113 -8.26 -7.65 -12.15
N TYR A 114 -7.81 -8.90 -12.25
CA TYR A 114 -8.63 -10.10 -12.09
C TYR A 114 -8.28 -10.83 -10.80
N GLU A 115 -9.29 -11.15 -10.02
CA GLU A 115 -9.14 -11.90 -8.78
C GLU A 115 -10.35 -12.81 -8.55
N ILE A 116 -10.11 -14.10 -8.36
CA ILE A 116 -11.18 -15.08 -8.15
C ILE A 116 -11.79 -14.97 -6.76
N ARG A 117 -11.05 -14.44 -5.79
CA ARG A 117 -11.47 -14.34 -4.39
C ARG A 117 -11.93 -12.94 -4.03
N GLU A 118 -13.23 -12.80 -3.80
CA GLU A 118 -13.85 -11.53 -3.42
C GLU A 118 -13.24 -10.92 -2.15
N ASP A 119 -12.88 -11.74 -1.15
CA ASP A 119 -12.24 -11.27 0.08
C ASP A 119 -10.84 -10.69 -0.17
N PHE A 120 -10.09 -11.24 -1.13
CA PHE A 120 -8.79 -10.72 -1.55
C PHE A 120 -8.96 -9.45 -2.37
N ALA A 121 -9.93 -9.43 -3.28
CA ALA A 121 -10.23 -8.24 -4.07
C ALA A 121 -10.61 -7.05 -3.18
N GLN A 122 -11.46 -7.26 -2.19
CA GLN A 122 -11.81 -6.21 -1.23
C GLN A 122 -10.59 -5.76 -0.42
N ARG A 123 -9.77 -6.70 0.07
CA ARG A 123 -8.54 -6.37 0.80
C ARG A 123 -7.57 -5.53 -0.05
N ALA A 124 -7.39 -5.88 -1.33
CA ALA A 124 -6.52 -5.15 -2.24
C ALA A 124 -7.06 -3.74 -2.49
N LYS A 125 -8.37 -3.59 -2.73
CA LYS A 125 -9.03 -2.28 -2.85
C LYS A 125 -8.80 -1.42 -1.61
N ASP A 126 -9.07 -1.94 -0.41
CA ASP A 126 -8.88 -1.21 0.84
C ASP A 126 -7.42 -0.73 1.00
N ASN A 127 -6.44 -1.59 0.69
CA ASN A 127 -5.02 -1.25 0.79
C ASN A 127 -4.60 -0.19 -0.25
N VAL A 128 -5.07 -0.32 -1.49
CA VAL A 128 -4.80 0.65 -2.57
C VAL A 128 -5.40 2.01 -2.21
N THR A 129 -6.67 2.05 -1.80
CA THR A 129 -7.34 3.28 -1.38
C THR A 129 -6.65 3.92 -0.18
N ALA A 130 -6.25 3.13 0.83
CA ALA A 130 -5.56 3.65 2.01
C ALA A 130 -4.19 4.28 1.70
N MET A 131 -3.51 3.83 0.63
CA MET A 131 -2.17 4.32 0.27
C MET A 131 -2.20 5.41 -0.81
N LEU A 132 -3.04 5.25 -1.83
CA LEU A 132 -3.03 6.09 -3.04
C LEU A 132 -4.27 6.97 -3.19
N GLY A 133 -5.32 6.75 -2.38
CA GLY A 133 -6.62 7.42 -2.53
C GLY A 133 -7.53 6.72 -3.53
N GLU A 134 -8.70 7.31 -3.78
CA GLU A 134 -9.75 6.75 -4.65
C GLU A 134 -9.59 7.16 -6.13
N ASP A 135 -8.81 8.21 -6.41
CA ASP A 135 -8.67 8.79 -7.77
C ASP A 135 -7.68 8.02 -8.68
N VAL A 136 -7.43 6.75 -8.39
CA VAL A 136 -6.55 5.88 -9.20
C VAL A 136 -7.38 4.99 -10.13
N HIS A 137 -6.87 4.73 -11.33
CA HIS A 137 -7.55 3.85 -12.29
C HIS A 137 -7.29 2.38 -11.94
N TYR A 138 -8.06 1.87 -10.98
CA TYR A 138 -7.94 0.52 -10.44
C TYR A 138 -9.26 -0.24 -10.61
N ASP A 139 -9.47 -0.82 -11.79
CA ASP A 139 -10.69 -1.52 -12.16
C ASP A 139 -10.56 -3.02 -11.88
N ILE A 140 -11.32 -3.54 -10.90
CA ILE A 140 -11.15 -4.91 -10.40
C ILE A 140 -12.39 -5.75 -10.64
N HIS A 141 -12.18 -6.88 -11.28
CA HIS A 141 -13.19 -7.86 -11.68
C HIS A 141 -13.02 -9.15 -10.88
N ILE A 142 -14.14 -9.67 -10.37
CA ILE A 142 -14.15 -11.00 -9.76
C ILE A 142 -14.24 -12.03 -10.87
N ARG A 143 -13.09 -12.58 -11.27
CA ARG A 143 -12.99 -13.46 -12.45
C ARG A 143 -11.77 -14.36 -12.41
N ASP A 144 -11.91 -15.54 -13.00
CA ASP A 144 -10.81 -16.44 -13.31
C ASP A 144 -10.16 -16.06 -14.66
N VAL A 145 -8.88 -15.66 -14.61
CA VAL A 145 -8.12 -15.31 -15.82
C VAL A 145 -7.95 -16.49 -16.79
N THR A 146 -8.03 -17.73 -16.29
CA THR A 146 -7.89 -18.94 -17.11
C THR A 146 -9.13 -19.20 -17.98
N GLU A 147 -10.27 -18.61 -17.64
CA GLU A 147 -11.50 -18.64 -18.46
C GLU A 147 -11.45 -17.65 -19.63
N GLY A 148 -10.47 -16.76 -19.65
CA GLY A 148 -10.26 -15.79 -20.71
C GLY A 148 -10.14 -14.36 -20.19
N ILE A 149 -9.55 -13.51 -21.04
CA ILE A 149 -9.32 -12.09 -20.78
C ILE A 149 -10.26 -11.30 -21.68
N ASP A 150 -10.97 -10.33 -21.09
CA ASP A 150 -11.77 -9.39 -21.88
C ASP A 150 -10.86 -8.25 -22.33
N GLY A 151 -10.96 -7.89 -23.61
CA GLY A 151 -10.10 -6.87 -24.21
C GLY A 151 -8.82 -7.45 -24.79
N THR A 152 -8.19 -6.67 -25.67
CA THR A 152 -6.96 -7.04 -26.37
C THR A 152 -5.95 -5.90 -26.41
N ASP A 153 -6.28 -4.77 -25.79
CA ASP A 153 -5.58 -3.50 -25.84
C ASP A 153 -4.73 -3.23 -24.58
N PHE A 154 -4.27 -4.29 -23.90
CA PHE A 154 -3.32 -4.19 -22.80
C PHE A 154 -1.90 -4.02 -23.34
N ASP A 155 -1.16 -3.09 -22.75
CA ASP A 155 0.25 -2.89 -23.04
C ASP A 155 1.10 -3.97 -22.35
N ARG A 156 0.73 -4.37 -21.13
CA ARG A 156 1.44 -5.37 -20.32
C ARG A 156 0.48 -6.28 -19.57
N VAL A 157 0.94 -7.49 -19.25
CA VAL A 157 0.25 -8.46 -18.41
C VAL A 157 1.20 -8.91 -17.32
N VAL A 158 0.73 -8.89 -16.07
CA VAL A 158 1.51 -9.27 -14.88
C VAL A 158 0.73 -10.20 -13.97
#